data_AF-A0A259SSV2-F1
#
_entry.id   AF-A0A259SSV2-F1
#
_cell.length_a   1.000
_cell.length_b   1.000
_cell.length_c   1.000
_cell.angle_alpha   90.00
_cell.angle_beta   90.00
_cell.angle_gamma   90.00
#
_symmetry.space_group_name_H-M   'P 1'
#
loop_
_entity.id
_entity.type
_entity.pdbx_description
1 polymer ?
#
loop_
_entity_poly.entity_id
_entity_poly.type
_entity_poly.pdbx_seq_one_letter_code
_entity_poly.pdbx_strand_id
1 'polypeptide(L)'
;MTRRSAPWRTDPDRGSVTVFFAITAVGLLLLLGLVADGGAKLRATQHATTVAAEAARAGGQALDTAAATAGATGHVDRTQAVQAAEHYLTAAGAIGTVAVSADRTRLTVTVTRTAPTAFLSLIGID
;
A
#
# COMPACT_ATOMS: atom_id res chain seq x y z
N MET A 1 -60.80 46.12 20.35
CA MET A 1 -60.71 44.68 20.66
C MET A 1 -59.48 44.11 19.98
N THR A 2 -58.53 43.61 20.78
CA THR A 2 -57.12 43.35 20.45
C THR A 2 -56.91 41.99 19.78
N ARG A 3 -56.32 41.96 18.58
CA ARG A 3 -55.84 40.72 17.94
C ARG A 3 -54.53 40.30 18.60
N ARG A 4 -54.53 39.17 19.32
CA ARG A 4 -53.30 38.53 19.82
C ARG A 4 -52.66 37.73 18.70
N SER A 5 -51.46 38.11 18.29
CA SER A 5 -50.57 37.36 17.42
C SER A 5 -50.05 36.11 18.16
N ALA A 6 -50.20 34.94 17.55
CA ALA A 6 -49.66 33.69 18.09
C ALA A 6 -48.14 33.67 17.89
N PRO A 7 -47.34 33.30 18.91
CA PRO A 7 -45.91 33.16 18.74
C PRO A 7 -45.62 31.91 17.92
N TRP A 8 -44.78 32.06 16.90
CA TRP A 8 -44.18 30.94 16.17
C TRP A 8 -43.44 30.06 17.19
N ARG A 9 -43.96 28.86 17.46
CA ARG A 9 -43.20 27.82 18.15
C ARG A 9 -42.11 27.36 17.19
N THR A 10 -40.89 27.84 17.40
CA THR A 10 -39.69 27.16 16.91
C THR A 10 -39.59 25.84 17.66
N ASP A 11 -39.74 24.75 16.92
CA ASP A 11 -39.64 23.38 17.42
C ASP A 11 -38.16 23.08 17.77
N PRO A 12 -37.76 23.01 19.05
CA PRO A 12 -36.36 22.90 19.45
C PRO A 12 -35.73 21.56 19.03
N ASP A 13 -36.55 20.54 18.81
CA ASP A 13 -36.10 19.19 18.45
C ASP A 13 -35.57 19.10 17.01
N ARG A 14 -35.97 20.01 16.10
CA ARG A 14 -35.38 20.05 14.76
C ARG A 14 -33.90 20.44 14.78
N GLY A 15 -33.50 21.34 15.67
CA GLY A 15 -32.11 21.84 15.70
C GLY A 15 -31.12 20.77 16.18
N SER A 16 -31.45 20.07 17.26
CA SER A 16 -30.58 19.06 17.87
C SER A 16 -30.38 17.83 16.99
N VAL A 17 -31.46 17.33 16.38
CA VAL A 17 -31.41 16.18 15.47
C VAL A 17 -30.59 16.52 14.22
N THR A 18 -30.68 17.74 13.71
CA THR A 18 -29.94 18.15 12.50
C THR A 18 -28.44 18.30 12.76
N VAL A 19 -28.04 18.86 13.92
CA VAL A 19 -26.61 18.98 14.29
C VAL A 19 -26.01 17.62 14.58
N PHE A 20 -26.72 16.77 15.35
CA PHE A 20 -26.29 15.40 15.61
C PHE A 20 -26.10 14.62 14.30
N PHE A 21 -27.10 14.66 13.41
CA PHE A 21 -27.04 14.02 12.11
C PHE A 21 -25.87 14.54 11.27
N ALA A 22 -25.63 15.85 11.24
CA ALA A 22 -24.51 16.43 10.48
C ALA A 22 -23.15 15.91 10.99
N ILE A 23 -22.93 15.88 12.31
CA ILE A 23 -21.69 15.37 12.90
C ILE A 23 -21.54 13.87 12.62
N THR A 24 -22.60 13.08 12.79
CA THR A 24 -22.57 11.64 12.50
C THR A 24 -22.30 11.37 11.02
N ALA A 25 -22.94 12.10 10.11
CA ALA A 25 -22.73 11.96 8.67
C ALA A 25 -21.28 12.26 8.29
N VAL A 26 -20.69 13.33 8.81
CA VAL A 26 -19.27 13.64 8.60
C VAL A 26 -18.37 12.53 9.16
N GLY A 27 -18.65 12.03 10.37
CA GLY A 27 -17.92 10.91 10.96
C GLY A 27 -17.98 9.64 10.10
N LEU A 28 -19.15 9.31 9.55
CA LEU A 28 -19.32 8.17 8.65
C LEU A 28 -18.56 8.34 7.33
N LEU A 29 -18.58 9.55 6.75
CA LEU A 29 -17.80 9.84 5.54
C LEU A 29 -16.29 9.69 5.78
N LEU A 30 -15.79 10.14 6.94
CA LEU A 30 -14.39 9.93 7.32
C LEU A 30 -14.04 8.45 7.48
N LEU A 31 -14.90 7.66 8.11
CA LEU A 31 -14.71 6.21 8.24
C LEU A 31 -14.72 5.50 6.88
N LEU A 32 -15.65 5.86 5.99
CA LEU A 32 -15.68 5.33 4.63
C LEU A 32 -14.39 5.66 3.87
N GLY A 33 -13.89 6.89 4.02
CA GLY A 33 -12.64 7.31 3.43
C GLY A 33 -11.45 6.50 3.93
N LEU A 34 -11.36 6.31 5.25
CA LEU A 34 -10.30 5.51 5.86
C LEU A 34 -10.32 4.04 5.38
N VAL A 35 -11.50 3.44 5.24
CA VAL A 35 -11.64 2.07 4.74
C VAL A 35 -11.24 1.98 3.26
N ALA A 36 -11.64 2.94 2.44
CA ALA A 36 -11.30 2.98 1.03
C ALA A 36 -9.77 3.11 0.83
N ASP A 37 -9.13 4.07 1.50
CA ASP A 37 -7.70 4.31 1.39
C ASP A 37 -6.87 3.19 2.04
N GLY A 38 -7.34 2.64 3.17
CA GLY A 38 -6.75 1.46 3.77
C GLY A 38 -6.78 0.25 2.84
N GLY A 39 -7.89 0.05 2.12
CA GLY A 39 -8.01 -0.98 1.08
C GLY A 39 -7.06 -0.75 -0.09
N ALA A 40 -6.91 0.48 -0.56
CA ALA A 40 -5.96 0.84 -1.62
C ALA A 40 -4.51 0.56 -1.18
N LYS A 41 -4.13 0.94 0.05
CA LYS A 41 -2.83 0.66 0.64
C LYS A 41 -2.55 -0.84 0.73
N LEU A 42 -3.53 -1.63 1.19
CA LEU A 42 -3.39 -3.08 1.28
C LEU A 42 -3.11 -3.71 -0.09
N ARG A 43 -3.87 -3.31 -1.12
CA ARG A 43 -3.66 -3.79 -2.50
C ARG A 43 -2.29 -3.37 -3.05
N ALA A 44 -1.85 -2.15 -2.77
CA ALA A 44 -0.54 -1.66 -3.17
C ALA A 44 0.60 -2.47 -2.52
N THR A 45 0.48 -2.76 -1.22
CA THR A 45 1.43 -3.61 -0.48
C THR A 45 1.45 -5.03 -1.04
N GLN A 46 0.27 -5.65 -1.24
CA GLN A 46 0.19 -7.00 -1.81
C GLN A 46 0.89 -7.09 -3.17
N HIS A 47 0.64 -6.12 -4.06
CA HIS A 47 1.32 -6.05 -5.34
C HIS A 47 2.85 -5.90 -5.19
N ALA A 48 3.31 -5.02 -4.30
CA ALA A 48 4.75 -4.84 -4.05
C ALA A 48 5.39 -6.14 -3.53
N THR A 49 4.72 -6.86 -2.64
CA THR A 49 5.17 -8.16 -2.13
C THR A 49 5.23 -9.21 -3.24
N THR A 50 4.23 -9.27 -4.12
CA THR A 50 4.26 -10.18 -5.27
C THR A 50 5.45 -9.90 -6.18
N VAL A 51 5.67 -8.63 -6.56
CA VAL A 51 6.83 -8.26 -7.40
C VAL A 51 8.15 -8.61 -6.71
N ALA A 52 8.28 -8.32 -5.42
CA ALA A 52 9.49 -8.65 -4.65
C ALA A 52 9.75 -10.17 -4.62
N ALA A 53 8.69 -10.98 -4.44
CA ALA A 53 8.78 -12.43 -4.39
C ALA A 53 9.16 -13.02 -5.75
N GLU A 54 8.60 -12.52 -6.86
CA GLU A 54 8.97 -12.96 -8.20
C GLU A 54 10.39 -12.54 -8.58
N ALA A 55 10.82 -11.32 -8.21
CA ALA A 55 12.21 -10.88 -8.39
C ALA A 55 13.19 -11.77 -7.60
N ALA A 56 12.86 -12.10 -6.35
CA ALA A 56 13.67 -13.01 -5.53
C ALA A 56 13.70 -14.42 -6.14
N ARG A 57 12.58 -14.89 -6.70
CA ARG A 57 12.51 -16.18 -7.39
C ARG A 57 13.37 -16.19 -8.65
N ALA A 58 13.34 -15.13 -9.46
CA ALA A 58 14.21 -14.98 -10.63
C ALA A 58 15.70 -15.03 -10.24
N GLY A 59 16.08 -14.33 -9.17
CA GLY A 59 17.43 -14.41 -8.61
C GLY A 59 17.79 -15.82 -8.13
N GLY A 60 16.85 -16.52 -7.47
CA GLY A 60 17.03 -17.90 -7.03
C GLY A 60 17.19 -18.90 -8.18
N GLN A 61 16.43 -18.74 -9.26
CA GLN A 61 16.56 -19.56 -10.47
C GLN A 61 17.94 -19.40 -11.10
N ALA A 62 18.44 -18.16 -11.20
CA ALA A 62 19.78 -17.89 -11.72
C ALA A 62 20.88 -18.60 -10.89
N LEU A 63 20.75 -18.62 -9.55
CA LEU A 63 21.67 -19.36 -8.67
C LEU A 63 21.67 -20.86 -8.94
N ASP A 64 20.51 -21.47 -9.14
CA ASP A 64 20.39 -22.90 -9.37
C ASP A 64 21.05 -23.31 -10.71
N THR A 65 20.82 -22.54 -11.78
CA THR A 65 21.53 -22.71 -13.05
C THR A 65 23.04 -22.52 -12.93
N ALA A 66 23.49 -21.53 -12.15
CA ALA A 66 24.91 -21.30 -11.93
C ALA A 66 25.55 -22.47 -11.14
N ALA A 67 24.86 -23.01 -10.13
CA ALA A 67 25.30 -24.17 -9.38
C ALA A 67 25.36 -25.44 -10.24
N ALA A 68 24.35 -25.67 -11.07
CA ALA A 68 24.33 -26.79 -12.01
C ALA A 68 25.49 -26.75 -13.01
N THR A 69 25.89 -25.55 -13.45
CA THR A 69 26.98 -25.36 -14.42
C THR A 69 28.36 -25.43 -13.76
N ALA A 70 28.49 -24.96 -12.52
CA ALA A 70 29.75 -24.89 -11.79
C ALA A 70 30.23 -26.27 -11.27
N GLY A 71 29.34 -27.26 -11.14
CA GLY A 71 29.66 -28.60 -10.62
C GLY A 71 29.96 -28.62 -9.11
N ALA A 72 30.23 -29.80 -8.55
CA ALA A 72 30.34 -30.02 -7.10
C ALA A 72 31.47 -29.25 -6.38
N THR A 73 32.40 -28.65 -7.11
CA THR A 73 33.55 -27.89 -6.59
C THR A 73 33.57 -26.43 -7.03
N GLY A 74 32.61 -25.99 -7.83
CA GLY A 74 32.60 -24.65 -8.40
C GLY A 74 31.97 -23.60 -7.48
N HIS A 75 32.65 -22.48 -7.31
CA HIS A 75 32.14 -21.34 -6.54
C HIS A 75 30.96 -20.72 -7.31
N VAL A 76 29.75 -20.74 -6.73
CA VAL A 76 28.56 -20.15 -7.37
C VAL A 76 28.69 -18.63 -7.41
N ASP A 77 28.67 -18.06 -8.62
CA ASP A 77 28.67 -16.62 -8.83
C ASP A 77 27.28 -16.04 -8.53
N ARG A 78 27.18 -15.32 -7.41
CA ARG A 78 25.92 -14.67 -7.00
C ARG A 78 25.64 -13.36 -7.70
N THR A 79 26.57 -12.84 -8.49
CA THR A 79 26.33 -11.62 -9.27
C THR A 79 25.23 -11.85 -10.30
N GLN A 80 25.15 -13.04 -10.90
CA GLN A 80 24.08 -13.42 -11.82
C GLN A 80 22.70 -13.41 -11.15
N ALA A 81 22.63 -13.81 -9.88
CA ALA A 81 21.39 -13.79 -9.09
C ALA A 81 20.89 -12.37 -8.84
N VAL A 82 21.81 -11.47 -8.49
CA VAL A 82 21.50 -10.04 -8.30
C VAL A 82 21.04 -9.43 -9.61
N GLN A 83 21.77 -9.65 -10.70
CA GLN A 83 21.41 -9.14 -12.02
C GLN A 83 20.06 -9.65 -12.50
N ALA A 84 19.74 -10.93 -12.29
CA ALA A 84 18.45 -11.50 -12.67
C ALA A 84 17.28 -10.86 -11.87
N ALA A 85 17.47 -10.65 -10.57
CA ALA A 85 16.48 -9.98 -9.74
C ALA A 85 16.30 -8.50 -10.13
N GLU A 86 17.39 -7.77 -10.38
CA GLU A 86 17.36 -6.37 -10.84
C GLU A 86 16.72 -6.21 -12.23
N HIS A 87 17.04 -7.14 -13.14
CA HIS A 87 16.41 -7.19 -14.45
C HIS A 87 14.90 -7.41 -14.35
N TYR A 88 14.46 -8.31 -13.46
CA TYR A 88 13.04 -8.51 -13.20
C TYR A 88 12.37 -7.23 -12.67
N LEU A 89 12.98 -6.55 -11.69
CA LEU A 89 12.44 -5.29 -11.15
C LEU A 89 12.30 -4.23 -12.23
N THR A 90 13.32 -4.10 -13.09
CA THR A 90 13.33 -3.18 -14.23
C THR A 90 12.23 -3.51 -15.23
N ALA A 91 12.08 -4.79 -15.60
CA ALA A 91 11.05 -5.26 -16.51
C ALA A 91 9.63 -5.09 -15.95
N ALA A 92 9.48 -5.23 -14.63
CA ALA A 92 8.22 -4.97 -13.92
C ALA A 92 7.92 -3.48 -13.70
N GLY A 93 8.85 -2.58 -14.06
CA GLY A 93 8.75 -1.14 -13.79
C GLY A 93 8.68 -0.81 -12.29
N ALA A 94 9.21 -1.69 -11.45
CA ALA A 94 9.14 -1.56 -10.00
C ALA A 94 10.38 -0.84 -9.46
N ILE A 95 10.17 0.07 -8.51
CA ILE A 95 11.25 0.71 -7.77
C ILE A 95 11.64 -0.21 -6.62
N GLY A 96 12.89 -0.65 -6.56
CA GLY A 96 13.35 -1.55 -5.52
C GLY A 96 14.86 -1.73 -5.48
N THR A 97 15.33 -2.44 -4.48
CA THR A 97 16.75 -2.78 -4.28
C THR A 97 16.90 -4.27 -4.06
N VAL A 98 18.06 -4.79 -4.48
CA VAL A 98 18.46 -6.18 -4.26
C VAL A 98 19.73 -6.18 -3.42
N ALA A 99 19.74 -6.95 -2.34
CA ALA A 99 20.88 -7.06 -1.44
C ALA A 99 21.18 -8.52 -1.13
N VAL A 100 22.46 -8.86 -1.04
CA VAL A 100 22.94 -10.17 -0.61
C VAL A 100 23.46 -10.06 0.83
N SER A 101 23.13 -11.02 1.68
CA SER A 101 23.62 -11.06 3.06
C SER A 101 25.14 -11.23 3.14
N ALA A 102 25.75 -10.84 4.26
CA ALA A 102 27.21 -10.90 4.44
C ALA A 102 27.77 -12.33 4.40
N ASP A 103 27.02 -13.31 4.90
CA ASP A 103 27.32 -14.75 4.80
C ASP A 103 26.99 -15.34 3.42
N ARG A 104 26.43 -14.50 2.53
CA ARG A 104 25.99 -14.81 1.17
C ARG A 104 24.94 -15.92 1.10
N THR A 105 24.25 -16.27 2.18
CA THR A 105 23.23 -17.34 2.16
C THR A 105 21.84 -16.85 1.77
N ARG A 106 21.60 -15.54 1.84
CA ARG A 106 20.28 -14.93 1.64
C ARG A 106 20.36 -13.80 0.61
N LEU A 107 19.38 -13.76 -0.29
CA LEU A 107 19.11 -12.66 -1.19
C LEU A 107 17.81 -11.99 -0.75
N THR A 108 17.86 -10.68 -0.51
CA THR A 108 16.74 -9.86 -0.06
C THR A 108 16.37 -8.88 -1.16
N VAL A 109 15.12 -8.90 -1.61
CA VAL A 109 14.57 -7.91 -2.54
C VAL A 109 13.60 -7.02 -1.77
N THR A 110 13.79 -5.71 -1.88
CA THR A 110 12.90 -4.71 -1.29
C THR A 110 12.26 -3.90 -2.40
N VAL A 111 10.94 -3.83 -2.44
CA VAL A 111 10.18 -3.04 -3.41
C VAL A 111 9.48 -1.90 -2.68
N THR A 112 9.63 -0.69 -3.21
CA THR A 112 9.01 0.52 -2.67
C THR A 112 7.93 1.00 -3.63
N ARG A 113 6.74 1.28 -3.08
CA ARG A 113 5.63 1.84 -3.85
C ARG A 113 4.93 2.93 -3.05
N THR A 114 4.70 4.05 -3.70
CA THR A 114 3.84 5.13 -3.20
C THR A 114 2.46 4.99 -3.84
N ALA A 115 1.40 5.12 -3.05
CA ALA A 115 0.02 5.10 -3.52
C ALA A 115 -0.70 6.32 -2.93
N PRO A 116 -1.33 7.16 -3.76
CA PRO A 116 -2.07 8.32 -3.27
C PRO A 116 -3.32 7.89 -2.49
N THR A 117 -3.66 8.64 -1.45
CA THR A 117 -4.95 8.52 -0.76
C THR A 117 -6.03 9.30 -1.53
N ALA A 118 -7.23 8.75 -1.66
CA ALA A 118 -8.33 9.41 -2.36
C ALA A 118 -9.22 10.22 -1.40
N PHE A 119 -9.48 9.70 -0.20
CA PHE A 119 -10.37 10.36 0.76
C PHE A 119 -9.60 11.10 1.86
N LEU A 120 -8.45 10.58 2.28
CA LEU A 120 -7.62 11.20 3.28
C LEU A 120 -6.95 12.48 2.74
N SER A 121 -6.74 12.56 1.42
CA SER A 121 -6.30 13.79 0.76
C SER A 121 -7.32 14.93 0.86
N LEU A 122 -8.62 14.63 1.03
CA LEU A 122 -9.65 15.66 1.31
C LEU A 122 -9.45 16.36 2.67
N ILE A 123 -8.74 15.72 3.59
CA ILE A 123 -8.34 16.29 4.88
C ILE A 123 -6.84 16.58 4.96
N GLY A 124 -6.13 16.55 3.82
CA GLY A 124 -4.73 16.97 3.69
C GLY A 124 -3.68 15.90 4.02
N ILE A 125 -4.00 14.61 3.90
CA ILE A 125 -3.05 13.51 4.13
C ILE A 125 -2.83 12.73 2.83
N ASP A 126 -1.60 12.70 2.32
CA ASP A 126 -1.21 12.09 1.04
C ASP A 126 -0.43 10.77 1.18
#